data_AF-A0A9C8EX80-F1
#
_entry.id   AF-A0A9C8EX80-F1
#
_cell.length_a   1.000
_cell.length_b   1.000
_cell.length_c   1.000
_cell.angle_alpha   90.00
_cell.angle_beta   90.00
_cell.angle_gamma   90.00
#
_symmetry.space_group_name_H-M   'P 1'
#
loop_
_entity.id
_entity.type
_entity.pdbx_description
1 polymer ?
#
loop_
_entity_poly.entity_id
_entity_poly.type
_entity_poly.pdbx_seq_one_letter_code
_entity_poly.pdbx_strand_id
1 'polypeptide(L)'
;MSLVAIVGRPNVGKSTLVNRIVSGQPAIVDESVGVTRDRNYIEAEWAGKTFIVVDTGGLIFGGKEELAGSVREQALLAAEEADAIVFVVDGKASPLPDDEEIAQILRYQKKPVFLVVNKLDDVTKESEKFSFYSLGLGEPHAISAMHGLGIGDLLDEIANTLPPQEIEEDEGLINIAIVGRPNVGKSSICNRLLGEERVIVSDIPGTTRDAIDTLIEKDGKRYKFIDTAGLRRRKKVKDVEYYGMVRVLRALDKADITLLVLDATEGVTEQDQKIAEFAENRGCAIMVLLNKWDLVDPENINNLYLKLEKKFNFISYAPVLKVSALKNRGIRNIYPTIDDIVEEYFKQISTSQLNSLIKEIKTKGHTVSKGGKKLNILYATQVKKGPPTFLLFVNEPKLVDMYYRRYLLSGIRKMFGFKGVPIKLRFRGKN
;
A
#
# COMPACT_ATOMS: atom_id res chain seq x y z
N MET A 1 -6.14 -5.09 4.66
CA MET A 1 -4.94 -5.86 5.04
C MET A 1 -4.60 -5.54 6.48
N SER A 2 -4.10 -6.51 7.25
CA SER A 2 -3.83 -6.31 8.67
C SER A 2 -2.48 -5.61 8.89
N LEU A 3 -2.39 -4.77 9.93
CA LEU A 3 -1.19 -4.04 10.31
C LEU A 3 -0.53 -4.66 11.54
N VAL A 4 0.76 -4.94 11.46
CA VAL A 4 1.57 -5.47 12.56
C VAL A 4 2.61 -4.42 12.96
N ALA A 5 2.48 -3.88 14.16
CA ALA A 5 3.44 -2.90 14.68
C ALA A 5 4.58 -3.60 15.42
N ILE A 6 5.83 -3.26 15.10
CA ILE A 6 7.01 -3.70 15.85
C ILE A 6 7.44 -2.56 16.79
N VAL A 7 7.29 -2.81 18.09
CA VAL A 7 7.54 -1.85 19.18
C VAL A 7 8.65 -2.34 20.09
N GLY A 8 9.30 -1.42 20.79
CA GLY A 8 10.35 -1.73 21.78
C GLY A 8 11.38 -0.62 21.87
N ARG A 9 12.20 -0.65 22.91
CA ARG A 9 13.24 0.37 23.13
C ARG A 9 14.28 0.41 21.99
N PRO A 10 15.09 1.46 21.86
CA PRO A 10 16.19 1.50 20.90
C PRO A 10 17.15 0.30 21.04
N ASN A 11 17.74 -0.14 19.92
CA ASN A 11 18.78 -1.17 19.86
C ASN A 11 18.40 -2.61 20.28
N VAL A 12 17.12 -2.92 20.51
CA VAL A 12 16.64 -4.32 20.72
C VAL A 12 16.65 -5.18 19.46
N GLY A 13 16.87 -4.58 18.28
CA GLY A 13 16.94 -5.29 16.99
C GLY A 13 15.64 -5.30 16.18
N LYS A 14 14.73 -4.34 16.42
CA LYS A 14 13.49 -4.14 15.64
C LYS A 14 13.72 -4.14 14.12
N SER A 15 14.63 -3.29 13.63
CA SER A 15 14.90 -3.19 12.19
C SER A 15 15.53 -4.46 11.61
N THR A 16 16.31 -5.21 12.41
CA THR A 16 16.86 -6.51 12.01
C THR A 16 15.73 -7.53 11.84
N LEU A 17 14.76 -7.54 12.75
CA LEU A 17 13.57 -8.39 12.67
C LEU A 17 12.72 -8.04 11.45
N VAL A 18 12.43 -6.75 11.23
CA VAL A 18 11.70 -6.25 10.06
C VAL A 18 12.35 -6.73 8.76
N ASN A 19 13.67 -6.50 8.60
CA ASN A 19 14.39 -6.93 7.41
C ASN A 19 14.35 -8.44 7.21
N ARG A 20 14.36 -9.22 8.31
CA ARG A 20 14.27 -10.69 8.24
C ARG A 20 12.91 -11.14 7.74
N ILE A 21 11.83 -10.58 8.28
CA ILE A 21 10.45 -10.90 7.87
C ILE A 21 10.28 -10.66 6.38
N VAL A 22 10.85 -9.57 5.88
CA VAL A 22 10.79 -9.20 4.45
C VAL A 22 11.67 -10.10 3.58
N SER A 23 12.89 -10.41 4.03
CA SER A 23 13.85 -11.21 3.24
C SER A 23 13.52 -12.71 3.19
N GLY A 24 12.69 -13.21 4.12
CA GLY A 24 12.29 -14.61 4.21
C GLY A 24 11.14 -15.02 3.27
N GLN A 25 10.62 -14.08 2.47
CA GLN A 25 9.55 -14.38 1.52
C GLN A 25 10.05 -15.33 0.41
N PRO A 26 9.25 -16.33 0.00
CA PRO A 26 9.55 -17.07 -1.22
C PRO A 26 9.68 -16.05 -2.35
N ALA A 27 10.83 -16.05 -3.03
CA ALA A 27 11.11 -15.16 -4.14
C ALA A 27 10.15 -15.42 -5.31
N ILE A 28 8.91 -14.94 -5.20
CA ILE A 28 8.09 -14.61 -6.34
C ILE A 28 8.73 -13.35 -6.88
N VAL A 29 9.39 -13.51 -8.02
CA VAL A 29 10.06 -12.44 -8.75
C VAL A 29 9.00 -11.42 -9.18
N ASP A 30 8.68 -10.48 -8.29
CA ASP A 30 8.17 -9.17 -8.64
C ASP A 30 9.17 -8.17 -8.04
N GLU A 31 10.26 -7.96 -8.76
CA GLU A 31 11.08 -6.77 -8.59
C GLU A 31 10.29 -5.57 -9.14
N SER A 32 9.25 -5.18 -8.41
CA SER A 32 8.53 -3.93 -8.64
C SER A 32 9.49 -2.79 -8.33
N VAL A 33 9.92 -2.17 -9.41
CA VAL A 33 10.71 -0.96 -9.54
C VAL A 33 10.26 0.12 -8.55
N GLY A 34 11.22 0.72 -7.86
CA GLY A 34 11.02 2.06 -7.29
C GLY A 34 10.77 2.13 -5.79
N VAL A 35 11.07 1.09 -5.01
CA VAL A 35 11.10 1.26 -3.54
C VAL A 35 12.20 2.26 -3.16
N THR A 36 11.81 3.52 -3.04
CA THR A 36 12.25 4.30 -1.90
C THR A 36 11.78 3.50 -0.69
N ARG A 37 12.63 2.59 -0.21
CA ARG A 37 12.39 1.73 0.95
C ARG A 37 12.15 2.64 2.15
N ASP A 38 10.90 3.06 2.33
CA ASP A 38 10.48 3.67 3.56
C ASP A 38 10.59 2.55 4.60
N ARG A 39 11.58 2.64 5.48
CA ARG A 39 11.90 1.59 6.46
C ARG A 39 10.76 1.32 7.44
N ASN A 40 9.73 2.18 7.40
CA ASN A 40 8.68 2.26 8.39
C ASN A 40 7.41 1.48 8.01
N TYR A 41 7.12 1.21 6.74
CA TYR A 41 5.93 0.44 6.33
C TYR A 41 6.33 -0.53 5.24
N ILE A 42 6.33 -1.83 5.55
CA ILE A 42 6.80 -2.86 4.62
C ILE A 42 5.77 -3.97 4.51
N GLU A 43 5.44 -4.35 3.28
CA GLU A 43 4.52 -5.45 3.02
C GLU A 43 5.22 -6.80 3.26
N ALA A 44 4.55 -7.66 4.03
CA ALA A 44 4.99 -8.99 4.40
C ALA A 44 3.97 -10.04 3.93
N GLU A 45 4.46 -11.15 3.38
CA GLU A 45 3.66 -12.33 3.08
C GLU A 45 4.21 -13.53 3.86
N TRP A 46 3.32 -14.24 4.57
CA TRP A 46 3.63 -15.48 5.25
C TRP A 46 2.47 -16.46 5.16
N ALA A 47 2.73 -17.71 4.79
CA ALA A 47 1.71 -18.76 4.63
C ALA A 47 0.49 -18.33 3.78
N GLY A 48 0.72 -17.51 2.74
CA GLY A 48 -0.35 -16.98 1.87
C GLY A 48 -1.19 -15.85 2.46
N LYS A 49 -0.87 -15.39 3.68
CA LYS A 49 -1.48 -14.21 4.30
C LYS A 49 -0.56 -13.00 4.14
N THR A 50 -1.12 -11.89 3.68
CA THR A 50 -0.42 -10.62 3.53
C THR A 50 -0.76 -9.67 4.68
N PHE A 51 0.24 -8.98 5.20
CA PHE A 51 0.12 -7.98 6.25
C PHE A 51 1.19 -6.90 6.10
N ILE A 52 0.97 -5.74 6.73
CA ILE A 52 1.91 -4.62 6.70
C ILE A 52 2.67 -4.63 8.02
N VAL A 53 4.00 -4.58 7.97
CA VAL A 53 4.87 -4.47 9.13
C VAL A 53 5.36 -3.04 9.28
N VAL A 54 5.28 -2.51 10.50
CA VAL A 54 5.73 -1.15 10.82
C VAL A 54 6.85 -1.13 11.84
N ASP A 55 8.00 -0.55 11.49
CA ASP A 55 9.10 -0.29 12.43
C ASP A 55 8.89 1.06 13.12
N THR A 56 8.54 1.04 14.40
CA THR A 56 8.39 2.26 15.19
C THR A 56 9.70 3.01 15.45
N GLY A 57 10.85 2.32 15.38
CA GLY A 57 12.16 2.92 15.62
C GLY A 57 12.71 3.74 14.46
N GLY A 58 12.19 3.55 13.24
CA GLY A 58 12.57 4.30 12.04
C GLY A 58 11.72 5.55 11.80
N LEU A 59 10.71 5.80 12.63
CA LEU A 59 9.87 6.99 12.62
C LEU A 59 10.65 8.20 13.16
N ILE A 60 11.71 8.62 12.46
CA ILE A 60 12.32 9.93 12.70
C ILE A 60 11.45 10.94 11.96
N PHE A 61 10.65 11.66 12.75
CA PHE A 61 9.73 12.70 12.32
C PHE A 61 10.45 13.78 11.48
N GLY A 62 9.76 14.29 10.46
CA GLY A 62 10.28 15.34 9.60
C GLY A 62 10.65 16.58 10.40
N GLY A 63 11.86 17.09 10.16
CA GLY A 63 12.40 18.30 10.77
C GLY A 63 13.50 18.01 11.77
N LYS A 64 14.73 18.43 11.45
CA LYS A 64 15.76 18.60 12.47
C LYS A 64 15.22 19.59 13.52
N GLU A 65 15.36 19.22 14.79
CA GLU A 65 15.04 20.03 15.97
C GLU A 65 13.54 20.28 16.18
N GLU A 66 12.84 19.34 16.83
CA GLU A 66 12.05 19.61 18.04
C GLU A 66 11.33 18.34 18.56
N LEU A 67 11.65 18.01 19.80
CA LEU A 67 10.97 17.09 20.72
C LEU A 67 11.01 15.57 20.43
N ALA A 68 11.86 14.94 21.24
CA ALA A 68 11.67 13.62 21.82
C ALA A 68 10.20 13.35 22.22
N GLY A 69 9.39 12.82 21.30
CA GLY A 69 8.26 11.98 21.69
C GLY A 69 8.83 10.78 22.43
N SER A 70 8.42 10.57 23.68
CA SER A 70 8.91 9.45 24.50
C SER A 70 8.74 8.12 23.75
N VAL A 71 9.62 7.14 23.96
CA VAL A 71 9.48 5.77 23.40
C VAL A 71 8.07 5.21 23.65
N ARG A 72 7.47 5.61 24.77
CA ARG A 72 6.08 5.40 25.15
C ARG A 72 5.05 5.96 24.17
N GLU A 73 5.21 7.18 23.67
CA GLU A 73 4.30 7.79 22.69
C GLU A 73 4.37 7.03 21.36
N GLN A 74 5.56 6.67 20.90
CA GLN A 74 5.72 5.85 19.69
C GLN A 74 5.05 4.47 19.83
N ALA A 75 5.18 3.83 21.00
CA ALA A 75 4.54 2.55 21.29
C ALA A 75 3.00 2.66 21.35
N LEU A 76 2.48 3.72 21.99
CA LEU A 76 1.03 4.00 22.04
C LEU A 76 0.45 4.21 20.65
N LEU A 77 1.08 5.07 19.84
CA LEU A 77 0.62 5.39 18.48
C LEU A 77 0.56 4.15 17.60
N ALA A 78 1.59 3.31 17.65
CA ALA A 78 1.63 2.08 16.87
C ALA A 78 0.61 1.04 17.37
N ALA A 79 0.41 0.96 18.69
CA ALA A 79 -0.56 0.08 19.32
C ALA A 79 -2.01 0.46 18.97
N GLU A 80 -2.33 1.74 18.87
CA GLU A 80 -3.70 2.22 18.55
C GLU A 80 -4.15 1.88 17.13
N GLU A 81 -3.23 1.81 16.16
CA GLU A 81 -3.57 1.55 14.76
C GLU A 81 -3.35 0.10 14.33
N ALA A 82 -2.42 -0.63 14.95
CA ALA A 82 -2.10 -2.00 14.54
C ALA A 82 -3.24 -2.99 14.83
N ASP A 83 -3.34 -4.05 14.03
CA ASP A 83 -4.22 -5.19 14.29
C ASP A 83 -3.55 -6.21 15.22
N ALA A 84 -2.22 -6.22 15.25
CA ALA A 84 -1.39 -6.96 16.20
C ALA A 84 -0.08 -6.22 16.53
N ILE A 85 0.49 -6.48 17.69
CA ILE A 85 1.69 -5.79 18.19
C ILE A 85 2.77 -6.82 18.48
N VAL A 86 3.98 -6.60 17.96
CA VAL A 86 5.18 -7.39 18.27
C VAL A 86 6.08 -6.53 19.15
N PHE A 87 6.14 -6.85 20.43
CA PHE A 87 6.98 -6.13 21.38
C PHE A 87 8.33 -6.81 21.53
N VAL A 88 9.38 -6.16 21.04
CA VAL A 88 10.74 -6.70 20.98
C VAL A 88 11.55 -6.19 22.17
N VAL A 89 12.12 -7.14 22.92
CA VAL A 89 13.06 -6.91 24.02
C VAL A 89 14.40 -7.58 23.72
N ASP A 90 15.45 -7.16 24.42
CA ASP A 90 16.81 -7.68 24.23
C ASP A 90 17.09 -8.82 25.22
N GLY A 91 17.20 -10.06 24.74
CA GLY A 91 17.46 -11.24 25.56
C GLY A 91 18.84 -11.29 26.21
N LYS A 92 19.78 -10.40 25.84
CA LYS A 92 21.10 -10.34 26.48
C LYS A 92 21.08 -9.68 27.88
N ALA A 93 19.97 -9.05 28.24
CA ALA A 93 19.76 -8.40 29.53
C ALA A 93 18.42 -8.85 30.11
N SER A 94 18.22 -8.70 31.42
CA SER A 94 16.88 -8.79 32.02
C SER A 94 16.01 -7.58 31.59
N PRO A 95 14.68 -7.64 31.79
CA PRO A 95 13.80 -6.50 31.49
C PRO A 95 14.31 -5.19 32.08
N LEU A 96 14.37 -4.13 31.26
CA LEU A 96 14.76 -2.80 31.71
C LEU A 96 13.52 -1.94 32.05
N PRO A 97 13.68 -0.82 32.79
CA PRO A 97 12.56 0.06 33.13
C PRO A 97 11.74 0.53 31.91
N ASP A 98 12.40 0.87 30.81
CA ASP A 98 11.72 1.24 29.56
C ASP A 98 10.88 0.08 28.99
N ASP A 99 11.35 -1.16 29.13
CA ASP A 99 10.62 -2.35 28.68
C ASP A 99 9.38 -2.58 29.56
N GLU A 100 9.51 -2.35 30.88
CA GLU A 100 8.39 -2.40 31.81
C GLU A 100 7.34 -1.33 31.49
N GLU A 101 7.75 -0.08 31.26
CA GLU A 101 6.87 1.03 30.90
C GLU A 101 6.06 0.74 29.64
N ILE A 102 6.72 0.26 28.58
CA ILE A 102 6.06 -0.14 27.34
C ILE A 102 5.10 -1.30 27.62
N ALA A 103 5.52 -2.31 28.38
CA ALA A 103 4.66 -3.43 28.74
C ALA A 103 3.40 -2.99 29.50
N GLN A 104 3.51 -2.02 30.42
CA GLN A 104 2.34 -1.50 31.13
C GLN A 104 1.28 -0.95 30.19
N ILE A 105 1.71 -0.24 29.15
CA ILE A 105 0.83 0.34 28.13
C ILE A 105 0.16 -0.77 27.31
N LEU A 106 0.96 -1.75 26.89
CA LEU A 106 0.49 -2.82 26.01
C LEU A 106 -0.47 -3.79 26.70
N ARG A 107 -0.33 -4.00 28.03
CA ARG A 107 -1.23 -4.87 28.82
C ARG A 107 -2.70 -4.45 28.77
N TYR A 108 -2.97 -3.15 28.61
CA TYR A 108 -4.35 -2.64 28.55
C TYR A 108 -4.93 -2.62 27.12
N GLN A 109 -4.15 -3.02 26.12
CA GLN A 109 -4.63 -3.08 24.74
C GLN A 109 -5.51 -4.30 24.53
N LYS A 110 -6.65 -4.13 23.85
CA LYS A 110 -7.55 -5.24 23.47
C LYS A 110 -7.05 -6.04 22.26
N LYS A 111 -5.81 -5.80 21.84
CA LYS A 111 -5.20 -6.33 20.61
C LYS A 111 -4.19 -7.41 20.98
N PRO A 112 -3.97 -8.40 20.11
CA PRO A 112 -2.90 -9.38 20.31
C PRO A 112 -1.54 -8.70 20.46
N VAL A 113 -0.80 -9.08 21.51
CA VAL A 113 0.57 -8.63 21.77
C VAL A 113 1.47 -9.86 21.84
N PHE A 114 2.46 -9.92 20.96
CA PHE A 114 3.49 -10.96 20.92
C PHE A 114 4.75 -10.41 21.59
N LEU A 115 5.11 -10.96 22.75
CA LEU A 115 6.35 -10.62 23.43
C LEU A 115 7.52 -11.38 22.79
N VAL A 116 8.48 -10.68 22.24
CA VAL A 116 9.59 -11.26 21.47
C VAL A 116 10.92 -10.93 22.13
N VAL A 117 11.60 -11.95 22.64
CA VAL A 117 12.93 -11.88 23.24
C VAL A 117 13.97 -12.14 22.15
N ASN A 118 14.58 -11.07 21.65
CA ASN A 118 15.50 -11.12 20.53
C ASN A 118 16.96 -11.28 20.98
N LYS A 119 17.86 -11.65 20.04
CA LYS A 119 19.30 -11.89 20.25
C LYS A 119 19.63 -13.13 21.10
N LEU A 120 18.70 -14.08 21.17
CA LEU A 120 18.97 -15.43 21.69
C LEU A 120 19.54 -16.27 20.56
N ASP A 121 20.84 -16.10 20.33
CA ASP A 121 21.56 -16.68 19.19
C ASP A 121 21.85 -18.18 19.34
N ASP A 122 21.54 -18.76 20.50
CA ASP A 122 21.80 -20.17 20.85
C ASP A 122 20.55 -20.78 21.51
N VAL A 123 20.12 -21.96 21.02
CA VAL A 123 18.96 -22.71 21.52
C VAL A 123 19.13 -23.09 23.00
N THR A 124 20.37 -23.27 23.46
CA THR A 124 20.65 -23.58 24.88
C THR A 124 20.33 -22.42 25.84
N LYS A 125 20.16 -21.20 25.32
CA LYS A 125 19.82 -20.00 26.08
C LYS A 125 18.34 -19.69 26.09
N GLU A 126 17.50 -20.60 25.62
CA GLU A 126 16.05 -20.39 25.60
C GLU A 126 15.47 -20.15 27.00
N SER A 127 16.08 -20.71 28.04
CA SER A 127 15.70 -20.48 29.44
C SER A 127 15.88 -19.02 29.90
N GLU A 128 16.71 -18.23 29.23
CA GLU A 128 16.90 -16.79 29.52
C GLU A 128 15.61 -15.99 29.26
N LYS A 129 14.69 -16.52 28.42
CA LYS A 129 13.37 -15.91 28.16
C LYS A 129 12.47 -15.89 29.40
N PHE A 130 12.71 -16.74 30.40
CA PHE A 130 11.83 -16.87 31.56
C PHE A 130 11.76 -15.60 32.42
N SER A 131 12.83 -14.82 32.45
CA SER A 131 12.84 -13.53 33.16
C SER A 131 11.81 -12.53 32.61
N PHE A 132 11.42 -12.66 31.35
CA PHE A 132 10.51 -11.76 30.66
C PHE A 132 9.02 -12.06 30.88
N TYR A 133 8.68 -13.20 31.52
CA TYR A 133 7.31 -13.43 32.00
C TYR A 133 6.84 -12.33 32.98
N SER A 134 7.77 -11.70 33.68
CA SER A 134 7.52 -10.57 34.59
C SER A 134 6.82 -9.37 33.90
N LEU A 135 6.96 -9.24 32.57
CA LEU A 135 6.29 -8.20 31.79
C LEU A 135 4.78 -8.42 31.64
N GLY A 136 4.28 -9.63 31.93
CA GLY A 136 2.85 -9.93 31.98
C GLY A 136 2.12 -9.83 30.64
N LEU A 137 2.79 -10.19 29.54
CA LEU A 137 2.27 -10.12 28.16
C LEU A 137 2.08 -11.51 27.50
N GLY A 138 1.99 -12.57 28.30
CA GLY A 138 1.87 -13.95 27.80
C GLY A 138 3.21 -14.65 27.65
N GLU A 139 3.24 -15.68 26.81
CA GLU A 139 4.44 -16.49 26.55
C GLU A 139 5.48 -15.71 25.72
N PRO A 140 6.74 -15.56 26.20
CA PRO A 140 7.79 -14.91 25.42
C PRO A 140 8.30 -15.81 24.28
N HIS A 141 8.32 -15.29 23.06
CA HIS A 141 8.95 -15.92 21.91
C HIS A 141 10.45 -15.66 21.90
N ALA A 142 11.26 -16.71 22.01
CA ALA A 142 12.71 -16.61 21.85
C ALA A 142 13.08 -16.57 20.37
N ILE A 143 13.78 -15.52 19.94
CA ILE A 143 14.23 -15.40 18.54
C ILE A 143 15.69 -14.95 18.45
N SER A 144 16.29 -15.23 17.29
CA SER A 144 17.44 -14.48 16.79
C SER A 144 17.11 -13.91 15.41
N ALA A 145 16.77 -12.63 15.34
CA ALA A 145 16.54 -11.95 14.06
C ALA A 145 17.78 -11.98 13.15
N MET A 146 18.99 -12.00 13.74
CA MET A 146 20.24 -12.04 13.01
C MET A 146 20.53 -13.42 12.39
N HIS A 147 20.14 -14.51 13.06
CA HIS A 147 20.37 -15.87 12.57
C HIS A 147 19.12 -16.54 12.00
N GLY A 148 17.94 -15.93 12.13
CA GLY A 148 16.66 -16.44 11.63
C GLY A 148 15.99 -17.48 12.53
N LEU A 149 16.45 -17.66 13.78
CA LEU A 149 15.90 -18.64 14.72
C LEU A 149 14.57 -18.14 15.31
N GLY A 150 13.57 -19.02 15.44
CA GLY A 150 12.26 -18.75 16.05
C GLY A 150 11.34 -17.80 15.26
N ILE A 151 11.77 -17.33 14.09
CA ILE A 151 11.00 -16.39 13.26
C ILE A 151 9.78 -17.06 12.63
N GLY A 152 9.91 -18.32 12.19
CA GLY A 152 8.80 -19.04 11.56
C GLY A 152 7.62 -19.23 12.52
N ASP A 153 7.90 -19.71 13.73
CA ASP A 153 6.88 -19.93 14.77
C ASP A 153 6.17 -18.62 15.15
N LEU A 154 6.92 -17.53 15.31
CA LEU A 154 6.36 -16.20 15.54
C LEU A 154 5.44 -15.76 14.40
N LEU A 155 5.85 -15.97 13.15
CA LEU A 155 5.07 -15.58 11.98
C LEU A 155 3.82 -16.44 11.80
N ASP A 156 3.90 -17.74 12.11
CA ASP A 156 2.74 -18.64 12.11
C ASP A 156 1.69 -18.16 13.13
N GLU A 157 2.11 -17.79 14.33
CA GLU A 157 1.20 -17.31 15.36
C GLU A 157 0.58 -15.95 15.01
N ILE A 158 1.39 -15.00 14.52
CA ILE A 158 0.90 -13.72 14.00
C ILE A 158 -0.15 -13.98 12.92
N ALA A 159 0.21 -14.75 11.89
CA ALA A 159 -0.66 -15.02 10.74
C ALA A 159 -1.98 -15.68 11.16
N ASN A 160 -1.97 -16.58 12.15
CA ASN A 160 -3.17 -17.24 12.67
C ASN A 160 -4.06 -16.35 13.54
N THR A 161 -3.47 -15.36 14.21
CA THR A 161 -4.20 -14.45 15.10
C THR A 161 -4.77 -13.24 14.38
N LEU A 162 -4.16 -12.83 13.26
CA LEU A 162 -4.67 -11.73 12.45
C LEU A 162 -6.11 -12.01 11.98
N PRO A 163 -6.99 -11.00 12.00
CA PRO A 163 -8.37 -11.19 11.56
C PRO A 163 -8.39 -11.70 10.12
N PRO A 164 -9.33 -12.60 9.76
CA PRO A 164 -9.49 -13.01 8.38
C PRO A 164 -9.72 -11.77 7.51
N GLN A 165 -9.06 -11.71 6.35
CA GLN A 165 -9.37 -10.67 5.38
C GLN A 165 -10.76 -10.98 4.80
N GLU A 166 -11.80 -10.34 5.33
CA GLU A 166 -13.10 -10.31 4.68
C GLU A 166 -12.97 -9.51 3.39
N ILE A 167 -12.90 -10.22 2.26
CA ILE A 167 -13.17 -9.63 0.95
C ILE A 167 -14.69 -9.60 0.84
N GLU A 168 -15.32 -8.54 1.35
CA GLU A 168 -16.70 -8.26 0.96
C GLU A 168 -16.67 -7.95 -0.55
N GLU A 169 -17.13 -8.89 -1.36
CA GLU A 169 -17.46 -8.63 -2.76
C GLU A 169 -18.73 -7.78 -2.77
N ASP A 170 -18.56 -6.46 -2.75
CA ASP A 170 -19.62 -5.52 -3.09
C ASP A 170 -19.94 -5.66 -4.59
N GLU A 171 -20.61 -6.75 -4.99
CA GLU A 171 -20.92 -7.04 -6.38
C GLU A 171 -21.62 -5.85 -7.07
N GLY A 172 -20.90 -5.22 -8.01
CA GLY A 172 -21.41 -4.12 -8.82
C GLY A 172 -21.28 -2.71 -8.21
N LEU A 173 -20.58 -2.54 -7.08
CA LEU A 173 -20.19 -1.21 -6.58
C LEU A 173 -18.72 -0.94 -6.92
N ILE A 174 -18.43 0.30 -7.33
CA ILE A 174 -17.07 0.77 -7.55
C ILE A 174 -16.56 1.45 -6.28
N ASN A 175 -15.52 0.89 -5.69
CA ASN A 175 -14.92 1.43 -4.48
C ASN A 175 -13.89 2.51 -4.83
N ILE A 176 -14.10 3.72 -4.31
CA ILE A 176 -13.29 4.91 -4.61
C ILE A 176 -12.64 5.42 -3.33
N ALA A 177 -11.31 5.48 -3.30
CA ALA A 177 -10.57 6.13 -2.22
C ALA A 177 -10.06 7.51 -2.65
N ILE A 178 -10.21 8.52 -1.79
CA ILE A 178 -9.59 9.85 -1.98
C ILE A 178 -8.38 9.96 -1.05
N VAL A 179 -7.19 9.89 -1.63
CA VAL A 179 -5.92 9.83 -0.88
C VAL A 179 -4.99 10.98 -1.24
N GLY A 180 -3.95 11.18 -0.46
CA GLY A 180 -2.98 12.26 -0.62
C GLY A 180 -2.53 12.80 0.74
N ARG A 181 -1.51 13.66 0.72
CA ARG A 181 -0.94 14.24 1.94
C ARG A 181 -1.93 15.09 2.74
N PRO A 182 -1.66 15.39 4.01
CA PRO A 182 -2.43 16.38 4.76
C PRO A 182 -2.55 17.72 4.00
N ASN A 183 -3.65 18.44 4.18
CA ASN A 183 -3.87 19.80 3.67
C ASN A 183 -3.87 20.02 2.13
N VAL A 184 -3.74 18.97 1.32
CA VAL A 184 -3.87 19.03 -0.15
C VAL A 184 -5.30 19.31 -0.63
N GLY A 185 -6.30 19.20 0.27
CA GLY A 185 -7.70 19.55 -0.01
C GLY A 185 -8.63 18.37 -0.31
N LYS A 186 -8.28 17.14 0.11
CA LYS A 186 -9.11 15.93 -0.04
C LYS A 186 -10.55 16.12 0.45
N SER A 187 -10.74 16.62 1.67
CA SER A 187 -12.05 16.92 2.27
C SER A 187 -12.86 17.90 1.45
N SER A 188 -12.21 18.94 0.91
CA SER A 188 -12.87 19.93 0.07
C SER A 188 -13.33 19.31 -1.25
N ILE A 189 -12.51 18.46 -1.87
CA ILE A 189 -12.90 17.72 -3.09
C ILE A 189 -14.05 16.78 -2.80
N CYS A 190 -13.97 15.98 -1.74
CA CYS A 190 -15.01 15.04 -1.32
C CYS A 190 -16.36 15.76 -1.15
N ASN A 191 -16.39 16.88 -0.41
CA ASN A 191 -17.60 17.66 -0.22
C ASN A 191 -18.16 18.26 -1.52
N ARG A 192 -17.29 18.64 -2.47
CA ARG A 192 -17.73 19.15 -3.77
C ARG A 192 -18.35 18.03 -4.62
N LEU A 193 -17.74 16.85 -4.64
CA LEU A 193 -18.28 15.67 -5.33
C LEU A 193 -19.64 15.27 -4.76
N LEU A 194 -19.76 15.22 -3.43
CA LEU A 194 -21.01 14.89 -2.73
C LEU A 194 -22.12 15.92 -2.96
N GLY A 195 -21.76 17.16 -3.29
CA GLY A 195 -22.69 18.26 -3.50
C GLY A 195 -23.01 18.55 -4.97
N GLU A 196 -22.58 17.70 -5.92
CA GLU A 196 -22.92 17.89 -7.34
C GLU A 196 -24.40 17.62 -7.62
N GLU A 197 -24.94 18.30 -8.63
CA GLU A 197 -26.31 18.08 -9.08
C GLU A 197 -26.51 16.61 -9.49
N ARG A 198 -27.57 15.98 -8.97
CA ARG A 198 -27.93 14.56 -9.19
C ARG A 198 -27.06 13.54 -8.47
N VAL A 199 -26.31 13.94 -7.44
CA VAL A 199 -25.70 13.02 -6.49
C VAL A 199 -26.68 12.71 -5.37
N ILE A 200 -27.01 11.44 -5.18
CA ILE A 200 -27.78 10.95 -4.03
C ILE A 200 -26.81 10.29 -3.06
N VAL A 201 -26.90 10.64 -1.79
CA VAL A 201 -25.98 10.17 -0.74
C VAL A 201 -26.76 9.36 0.29
N SER A 202 -26.27 8.15 0.59
CA SER A 202 -26.71 7.37 1.74
C SER A 202 -25.49 6.90 2.53
N ASP A 203 -25.50 7.13 3.83
CA ASP A 203 -24.47 6.58 4.73
C ASP A 203 -24.83 5.11 5.03
N ILE A 204 -23.85 4.20 4.96
CA ILE A 204 -24.04 2.80 5.36
C ILE A 204 -23.47 2.63 6.78
N PRO A 205 -24.30 2.47 7.82
CA PRO A 205 -23.82 2.12 9.15
C PRO A 205 -23.46 0.63 9.18
N GLY A 206 -22.27 0.25 9.66
CA GLY A 206 -22.06 -1.15 10.05
C GLY A 206 -20.70 -1.81 9.77
N THR A 207 -19.68 -1.13 9.23
CA THR A 207 -18.35 -1.76 9.12
C THR A 207 -17.62 -1.68 10.47
N THR A 208 -17.16 -2.83 10.96
CA THR A 208 -16.54 -2.94 12.28
C THR A 208 -15.24 -2.14 12.34
N ARG A 209 -15.32 -0.92 12.88
CA ARG A 209 -14.56 -0.40 14.04
C ARG A 209 -14.22 1.08 13.94
N ASP A 210 -14.13 1.67 12.75
CA ASP A 210 -14.05 3.13 12.52
C ASP A 210 -13.91 3.44 11.02
N ALA A 211 -15.02 3.74 10.33
CA ALA A 211 -15.12 4.55 9.09
C ALA A 211 -16.55 4.46 8.55
N ILE A 212 -17.18 5.60 8.24
CA ILE A 212 -18.44 5.63 7.49
C ILE A 212 -18.06 5.70 6.02
N ASP A 213 -18.33 4.63 5.29
CA ASP A 213 -18.28 4.61 3.83
C ASP A 213 -19.55 5.29 3.29
N THR A 214 -19.40 6.11 2.25
CA THR A 214 -20.54 6.81 1.64
C THR A 214 -20.92 6.13 0.33
N LEU A 215 -22.16 5.67 0.22
CA LEU A 215 -22.72 5.25 -1.05
C LEU A 215 -23.26 6.47 -1.81
N ILE A 216 -22.86 6.58 -3.07
CA ILE A 216 -23.27 7.63 -4.00
C ILE A 216 -23.92 7.00 -5.21
N GLU A 217 -25.09 7.53 -5.59
CA GLU A 217 -25.67 7.30 -6.91
C GLU A 217 -25.57 8.58 -7.75
N LYS A 218 -24.99 8.46 -8.95
CA LYS A 218 -24.83 9.56 -9.90
C LYS A 218 -25.14 9.06 -11.31
N ASP A 219 -26.14 9.67 -11.94
CA ASP A 219 -26.59 9.34 -13.30
C ASP A 219 -26.86 7.82 -13.50
N GLY A 220 -27.44 7.17 -12.48
CA GLY A 220 -27.79 5.74 -12.46
C GLY A 220 -26.63 4.78 -12.16
N LYS A 221 -25.41 5.30 -11.93
CA LYS A 221 -24.23 4.52 -11.52
C LYS A 221 -24.00 4.67 -10.02
N ARG A 222 -23.61 3.56 -9.37
CA ARG A 222 -23.38 3.51 -7.93
C ARG A 222 -21.89 3.41 -7.61
N TYR A 223 -21.43 4.26 -6.70
CA TYR A 223 -20.05 4.35 -6.24
C TYR A 223 -20.03 4.32 -4.72
N LYS A 224 -19.04 3.64 -4.13
CA LYS A 224 -18.82 3.64 -2.69
C LYS A 224 -17.53 4.39 -2.41
N PHE A 225 -17.63 5.56 -1.80
CA PHE A 225 -16.46 6.31 -1.35
C PHE A 225 -16.01 5.76 0.00
N ILE A 226 -14.79 5.23 0.02
CA ILE A 226 -14.18 4.58 1.18
C ILE A 226 -13.62 5.63 2.14
N ASP A 227 -13.81 5.40 3.44
CA ASP A 227 -13.25 6.21 4.54
C ASP A 227 -13.57 7.72 4.42
N THR A 228 -14.82 8.04 4.12
CA THR A 228 -15.27 9.43 4.00
C THR A 228 -15.44 10.15 5.33
N ALA A 229 -15.61 9.42 6.44
CA ALA A 229 -15.73 10.00 7.78
C ALA A 229 -14.48 10.81 8.18
N GLY A 230 -13.28 10.29 7.89
CA GLY A 230 -12.03 11.00 8.11
C GLY A 230 -11.89 12.25 7.24
N LEU A 231 -12.50 12.24 6.05
CA LEU A 231 -12.54 13.39 5.14
C LEU A 231 -13.59 14.43 5.53
N ARG A 232 -14.72 14.02 6.13
CA ARG A 232 -15.83 14.91 6.52
C ARG A 232 -15.62 15.64 7.86
N ARG A 233 -14.81 15.10 8.78
CA ARG A 233 -14.52 15.75 10.07
C ARG A 233 -13.68 17.02 9.88
N ARG A 234 -14.25 18.19 10.18
CA ARG A 234 -13.54 19.49 10.16
C ARG A 234 -12.58 19.59 11.36
N LYS A 235 -11.29 19.86 11.08
CA LYS A 235 -10.27 20.50 11.93
C LYS A 235 -10.66 20.64 13.42
N LYS A 236 -10.27 19.69 14.27
CA LYS A 236 -10.13 19.96 15.73
C LYS A 236 -9.19 19.04 16.51
N VAL A 237 -8.56 18.05 15.87
CA VAL A 237 -7.57 17.19 16.53
C VAL A 237 -6.21 17.45 15.88
N LYS A 238 -5.16 17.63 16.69
CA LYS A 238 -3.76 17.49 16.26
C LYS A 238 -3.57 16.00 15.92
N ASP A 239 -4.15 15.56 14.80
CA ASP A 239 -3.92 14.21 14.29
C ASP A 239 -2.46 14.18 13.84
N VAL A 240 -1.65 13.47 14.62
CA VAL A 240 -0.25 13.15 14.32
C VAL A 240 -0.23 12.60 12.90
N GLU A 241 0.66 13.13 12.04
CA GLU A 241 0.76 12.75 10.61
C GLU A 241 0.86 11.23 10.37
N TYR A 242 1.27 10.48 11.40
CA TYR A 242 1.33 9.03 11.48
C TYR A 242 -0.02 8.32 11.24
N TYR A 243 -1.14 8.83 11.80
CA TYR A 243 -2.47 8.25 11.59
C TYR A 243 -2.93 8.33 10.11
N GLY A 244 -2.31 9.22 9.33
CA GLY A 244 -2.68 9.42 7.93
C GLY A 244 -2.32 8.25 7.03
N MET A 245 -1.17 7.59 7.24
CA MET A 245 -0.69 6.57 6.29
C MET A 245 -1.43 5.24 6.44
N VAL A 246 -1.66 4.77 7.67
CA VAL A 246 -2.41 3.52 7.91
C VAL A 246 -3.82 3.61 7.32
N ARG A 247 -4.51 4.73 7.55
CA ARG A 247 -5.83 4.98 6.96
C ARG A 247 -5.79 4.98 5.43
N VAL A 248 -4.79 5.62 4.83
CA VAL A 248 -4.58 5.55 3.38
C VAL A 248 -4.40 4.11 2.92
N LEU A 249 -3.55 3.31 3.58
CA LEU A 249 -3.31 1.91 3.21
C LEU A 249 -4.59 1.07 3.30
N ARG A 250 -5.37 1.22 4.38
CA ARG A 250 -6.67 0.55 4.55
C ARG A 250 -7.69 0.96 3.49
N ALA A 251 -7.74 2.24 3.14
CA ALA A 251 -8.62 2.73 2.08
C ALA A 251 -8.21 2.16 0.72
N LEU A 252 -6.91 2.10 0.42
CA LEU A 252 -6.38 1.52 -0.81
C LEU A 252 -6.63 0.01 -0.90
N ASP A 253 -6.61 -0.74 0.21
CA ASP A 253 -6.90 -2.18 0.20
C ASP A 253 -8.33 -2.50 -0.26
N LYS A 254 -9.28 -1.58 -0.06
CA LYS A 254 -10.68 -1.73 -0.48
C LYS A 254 -10.99 -1.07 -1.82
N ALA A 255 -10.09 -0.23 -2.34
CA ALA A 255 -10.38 0.63 -3.49
C ALA A 255 -10.10 -0.05 -4.83
N ASP A 256 -11.04 0.08 -5.76
CA ASP A 256 -10.83 -0.18 -7.18
C ASP A 256 -10.13 1.02 -7.84
N ILE A 257 -10.55 2.24 -7.44
CA ILE A 257 -10.08 3.50 -8.02
C ILE A 257 -9.58 4.43 -6.91
N THR A 258 -8.41 5.00 -7.14
CA THR A 258 -7.73 5.92 -6.23
C THR A 258 -7.67 7.30 -6.86
N LEU A 259 -8.29 8.28 -6.19
CA LEU A 259 -8.15 9.70 -6.49
C LEU A 259 -6.98 10.25 -5.69
N LEU A 260 -5.81 10.32 -6.33
CA LEU A 260 -4.59 10.86 -5.73
C LEU A 260 -4.59 12.38 -5.81
N VAL A 261 -4.87 13.03 -4.69
CA VAL A 261 -4.93 14.50 -4.61
C VAL A 261 -3.56 15.05 -4.28
N LEU A 262 -3.07 15.93 -5.16
CA LEU A 262 -1.84 16.68 -4.98
C LEU A 262 -2.13 18.16 -4.81
N ASP A 263 -1.26 18.85 -4.08
CA ASP A 263 -1.21 20.30 -4.08
C ASP A 263 -0.39 20.79 -5.28
N ALA A 264 -1.05 21.46 -6.23
CA ALA A 264 -0.39 21.94 -7.44
C ALA A 264 0.64 23.05 -7.16
N THR A 265 0.55 23.76 -6.01
CA THR A 265 1.52 24.82 -5.67
C THR A 265 2.83 24.25 -5.11
N GLU A 266 2.78 23.07 -4.50
CA GLU A 266 3.97 22.38 -3.95
C GLU A 266 4.56 21.37 -4.95
N GLY A 267 3.72 20.87 -5.86
CA GLY A 267 4.07 19.80 -6.78
C GLY A 267 4.19 18.44 -6.10
N VAL A 268 4.98 17.54 -6.71
CA VAL A 268 5.10 16.15 -6.25
C VAL A 268 6.17 16.00 -5.17
N THR A 269 5.76 15.57 -3.98
CA THR A 269 6.68 15.25 -2.87
C THR A 269 7.06 13.76 -2.84
N GLU A 270 7.88 13.35 -1.87
CA GLU A 270 8.18 11.93 -1.65
C GLU A 270 6.99 11.15 -1.10
N GLN A 271 6.22 11.73 -0.18
CA GLN A 271 5.05 11.07 0.38
C GLN A 271 3.94 10.88 -0.68
N ASP A 272 3.81 11.80 -1.64
CA ASP A 272 2.90 11.62 -2.78
C ASP A 272 3.30 10.42 -3.67
N GLN A 273 4.61 10.24 -3.93
CA GLN A 273 5.13 9.08 -4.66
C GLN A 273 4.86 7.78 -3.93
N LYS A 274 5.10 7.73 -2.62
CA LYS A 274 4.83 6.54 -1.80
C LYS A 274 3.35 6.13 -1.84
N ILE A 275 2.43 7.08 -1.70
CA ILE A 275 0.99 6.79 -1.78
C ILE A 275 0.62 6.25 -3.17
N ALA A 276 1.20 6.81 -4.24
CA ALA A 276 1.00 6.31 -5.60
C ALA A 276 1.55 4.90 -5.80
N GLU A 277 2.74 4.60 -5.29
CA GLU A 277 3.35 3.26 -5.32
C GLU A 277 2.46 2.23 -4.59
N PHE A 278 1.95 2.56 -3.40
CA PHE A 278 1.04 1.67 -2.67
C PHE A 278 -0.25 1.39 -3.43
N ALA A 279 -0.82 2.40 -4.09
CA ALA A 279 -2.02 2.25 -4.91
C ALA A 279 -1.75 1.38 -6.14
N GLU A 280 -0.63 1.59 -6.84
CA GLU A 280 -0.26 0.81 -8.02
C GLU A 280 -0.01 -0.66 -7.68
N ASN A 281 0.71 -0.95 -6.59
CA ASN A 281 1.02 -2.32 -6.17
C ASN A 281 -0.26 -3.12 -5.84
N ARG A 282 -1.24 -2.48 -5.18
CA ARG A 282 -2.57 -3.04 -4.94
C ARG A 282 -3.35 -3.25 -6.24
N GLY A 283 -3.00 -2.50 -7.28
CA GLY A 283 -3.66 -2.56 -8.57
C GLY A 283 -4.92 -1.72 -8.60
N CYS A 284 -4.98 -0.66 -7.80
CA CYS A 284 -6.01 0.37 -7.92
C CYS A 284 -5.79 1.11 -9.24
N ALA A 285 -6.85 1.41 -9.99
CA ALA A 285 -6.77 2.45 -10.99
C ALA A 285 -6.43 3.78 -10.32
N ILE A 286 -5.68 4.65 -11.00
CA ILE A 286 -5.21 5.91 -10.42
C ILE A 286 -5.62 7.06 -11.30
N MET A 287 -6.25 8.07 -10.68
CA MET A 287 -6.46 9.39 -11.26
C MET A 287 -5.78 10.43 -10.37
N VAL A 288 -4.92 11.25 -10.97
CA VAL A 288 -4.21 12.32 -10.26
C VAL A 288 -5.02 13.61 -10.34
N LEU A 289 -5.32 14.21 -9.19
CA LEU A 289 -6.01 15.48 -9.08
C LEU A 289 -5.01 16.56 -8.62
N LEU A 290 -4.61 17.46 -9.52
CA LEU A 290 -3.84 18.66 -9.19
C LEU A 290 -4.77 19.72 -8.63
N ASN A 291 -4.94 19.72 -7.31
CA ASN A 291 -5.81 20.67 -6.62
C ASN A 291 -5.11 22.01 -6.37
N LYS A 292 -5.89 23.03 -6.04
CA LYS A 292 -5.44 24.43 -5.89
C LYS A 292 -4.84 24.99 -7.18
N TRP A 293 -5.31 24.50 -8.34
CA TRP A 293 -4.83 24.95 -9.65
C TRP A 293 -5.01 26.46 -9.87
N ASP A 294 -5.99 27.08 -9.20
CA ASP A 294 -6.22 28.52 -9.24
C ASP A 294 -5.12 29.36 -8.58
N LEU A 295 -4.23 28.74 -7.80
CA LEU A 295 -3.10 29.39 -7.13
C LEU A 295 -1.76 29.14 -7.83
N VAL A 296 -1.75 28.36 -8.91
CA VAL A 296 -0.51 28.03 -9.62
C VAL A 296 -0.06 29.22 -10.46
N ASP A 297 1.17 29.64 -10.24
CA ASP A 297 1.85 30.65 -11.05
C ASP A 297 2.07 30.12 -12.48
N PRO A 298 1.62 30.84 -13.54
CA PRO A 298 1.87 30.48 -14.93
C PRO A 298 3.33 30.13 -15.26
N GLU A 299 4.30 30.80 -14.64
CA GLU A 299 5.73 30.56 -14.89
C GLU A 299 6.19 29.18 -14.37
N ASN A 300 5.52 28.67 -13.33
CA ASN A 300 5.87 27.42 -12.67
C ASN A 300 5.20 26.18 -13.30
N ILE A 301 4.27 26.37 -14.24
CA ILE A 301 3.51 25.26 -14.86
C ILE A 301 4.42 24.23 -15.52
N ASN A 302 5.41 24.68 -16.31
CA ASN A 302 6.31 23.76 -17.02
C ASN A 302 7.16 22.93 -16.04
N ASN A 303 7.67 23.57 -14.99
CA ASN A 303 8.45 22.89 -13.95
C ASN A 303 7.60 21.84 -13.20
N LEU A 304 6.33 22.16 -12.92
CA LEU A 304 5.41 21.21 -12.29
C LEU A 304 5.19 19.96 -13.16
N TYR A 305 4.99 20.14 -14.47
CA TYR A 305 4.84 19.02 -15.39
C TYR A 305 6.09 18.16 -15.50
N LEU A 306 7.27 18.77 -15.59
CA LEU A 306 8.54 18.05 -15.60
C LEU A 306 8.74 17.23 -14.31
N LYS A 307 8.37 17.78 -13.16
CA LYS A 307 8.40 17.06 -11.88
C LYS A 307 7.42 15.88 -11.85
N LEU A 308 6.20 16.07 -12.36
CA LEU A 308 5.20 15.02 -12.49
C LEU A 308 5.72 13.88 -13.38
N GLU A 309 6.17 14.19 -14.59
CA GLU A 309 6.69 13.17 -15.52
C GLU A 309 7.86 12.41 -14.93
N LYS A 310 8.80 13.11 -14.28
CA LYS A 310 9.98 12.47 -13.69
C LYS A 310 9.64 11.57 -12.50
N LYS A 311 8.81 12.07 -11.56
CA LYS A 311 8.51 11.39 -10.29
C LYS A 311 7.41 10.34 -10.44
N PHE A 312 6.43 10.55 -11.32
CA PHE A 312 5.29 9.67 -11.54
C PHE A 312 5.38 8.89 -12.86
N ASN A 313 6.58 8.73 -13.42
CA ASN A 313 6.80 7.95 -14.66
C ASN A 313 6.18 6.54 -14.59
N PHE A 314 6.21 5.91 -13.41
CA PHE A 314 5.67 4.57 -13.19
C PHE A 314 4.14 4.51 -13.35
N ILE A 315 3.42 5.58 -12.97
CA ILE A 315 1.98 5.76 -13.20
C ILE A 315 1.68 6.70 -14.38
N SER A 316 2.53 6.76 -15.41
CA SER A 316 2.33 7.63 -16.59
C SER A 316 1.02 7.38 -17.35
N TYR A 317 0.36 6.25 -17.10
CA TYR A 317 -0.96 5.94 -17.63
C TYR A 317 -2.11 6.67 -16.90
N ALA A 318 -1.88 7.20 -15.70
CA ALA A 318 -2.90 7.85 -14.89
C ALA A 318 -3.33 9.20 -15.50
N PRO A 319 -4.64 9.45 -15.71
CA PRO A 319 -5.11 10.77 -16.10
C PRO A 319 -4.82 11.80 -15.01
N VAL A 320 -4.43 13.00 -15.44
CA VAL A 320 -4.16 14.14 -14.56
C VAL A 320 -5.23 15.21 -14.80
N LEU A 321 -6.05 15.49 -13.79
CA LEU A 321 -7.06 16.55 -13.83
C LEU A 321 -6.62 17.76 -13.01
N LYS A 322 -6.81 18.94 -13.57
CA LYS A 322 -6.60 20.23 -12.89
C LYS A 322 -7.89 20.63 -12.19
N VAL A 323 -7.84 20.82 -10.88
CA VAL A 323 -9.03 21.14 -10.09
C VAL A 323 -8.78 22.27 -9.11
N SER A 324 -9.85 22.96 -8.75
CA SER A 324 -9.88 23.85 -7.60
C SER A 324 -11.14 23.55 -6.82
N ALA A 325 -11.00 22.83 -5.71
CA ALA A 325 -12.11 22.55 -4.82
C ALA A 325 -12.72 23.84 -4.24
N LEU A 326 -11.89 24.86 -4.01
CA LEU A 326 -12.33 26.15 -3.49
C LEU A 326 -13.22 26.87 -4.51
N LYS A 327 -12.74 27.01 -5.76
CA LYS A 327 -13.45 27.70 -6.85
C LYS A 327 -14.46 26.82 -7.59
N ASN A 328 -14.63 25.56 -7.17
CA ASN A 328 -15.43 24.54 -7.84
C ASN A 328 -15.10 24.36 -9.34
N ARG A 329 -13.82 24.51 -9.71
CA ARG A 329 -13.37 24.37 -11.11
C ARG A 329 -12.83 22.97 -11.36
N GLY A 330 -13.19 22.36 -12.49
CA GLY A 330 -12.72 21.04 -12.90
C GLY A 330 -13.35 19.85 -12.18
N ILE A 331 -14.11 20.07 -11.10
CA ILE A 331 -14.73 19.00 -10.28
C ILE A 331 -15.69 18.13 -11.11
N ARG A 332 -16.54 18.76 -11.94
CA ARG A 332 -17.51 18.07 -12.83
C ARG A 332 -16.90 17.03 -13.79
N ASN A 333 -15.59 17.11 -14.05
CA ASN A 333 -14.91 16.17 -14.95
C ASN A 333 -14.46 14.89 -14.22
N ILE A 334 -14.54 14.85 -12.89
CA ILE A 334 -14.09 13.72 -12.07
C ILE A 334 -14.96 12.49 -12.32
N TYR A 335 -16.30 12.59 -12.24
CA TYR A 335 -17.20 11.45 -12.50
C TYR A 335 -17.09 10.89 -13.92
N PRO A 336 -17.11 11.71 -14.99
CA PRO A 336 -16.88 11.21 -16.35
C PRO A 336 -15.53 10.49 -16.50
N THR A 337 -14.48 11.01 -15.88
CA THR A 337 -13.16 10.36 -15.93
C THR A 337 -13.12 9.07 -15.12
N ILE A 338 -13.83 8.99 -13.99
CA ILE A 338 -14.02 7.75 -13.23
C ILE A 338 -14.70 6.71 -14.12
N ASP A 339 -15.75 7.10 -14.85
CA ASP A 339 -16.47 6.19 -15.74
C ASP A 339 -15.58 5.62 -16.84
N ASP A 340 -14.80 6.46 -17.52
CA ASP A 340 -13.82 6.03 -18.52
C ASP A 340 -12.82 5.02 -17.91
N ILE A 341 -12.37 5.29 -16.67
CA ILE A 341 -11.45 4.39 -15.95
C ILE A 341 -12.12 3.06 -15.61
N VAL A 342 -13.38 3.06 -15.16
CA VAL A 342 -14.13 1.83 -14.83
C VAL A 342 -14.25 0.92 -16.05
N GLU A 343 -14.58 1.49 -17.21
CA GLU A 343 -14.66 0.73 -18.46
C GLU A 343 -13.32 0.09 -18.84
N GLU A 344 -12.23 0.83 -18.70
CA GLU A 344 -10.86 0.32 -18.90
C GLU A 344 -10.47 -0.72 -17.83
N TYR A 345 -10.90 -0.53 -16.58
CA TYR A 345 -10.53 -1.36 -15.43
C TYR A 345 -11.13 -2.75 -15.52
N PHE A 346 -12.36 -2.87 -16.03
CA PHE A 346 -13.03 -4.16 -16.22
C PHE A 346 -12.98 -4.68 -17.66
N LYS A 347 -12.18 -4.05 -18.54
CA LYS A 347 -12.09 -4.43 -19.95
C LYS A 347 -11.61 -5.88 -20.12
N GLN A 348 -12.37 -6.64 -20.91
CA GLN A 348 -12.02 -8.00 -21.31
C GLN A 348 -11.38 -7.99 -22.70
N ILE A 349 -10.19 -8.57 -22.79
CA ILE A 349 -9.48 -8.84 -24.03
C ILE A 349 -9.60 -10.34 -24.32
N SER A 350 -9.95 -10.67 -25.57
CA SER A 350 -9.99 -12.06 -25.98
C SER A 350 -8.59 -12.65 -26.10
N THR A 351 -8.47 -13.94 -25.83
CA THR A 351 -7.24 -14.71 -26.04
C THR A 351 -6.70 -14.55 -27.47
N SER A 352 -7.57 -14.53 -28.49
CA SER A 352 -7.14 -14.40 -29.89
C SER A 352 -6.49 -13.05 -30.14
N GLN A 353 -7.11 -11.94 -29.69
CA GLN A 353 -6.54 -10.60 -29.79
C GLN A 353 -5.18 -10.50 -29.08
N LEU A 354 -5.07 -11.06 -27.88
CA LEU A 354 -3.83 -11.01 -27.11
C LEU A 354 -2.72 -11.80 -27.80
N ASN A 355 -3.00 -12.98 -28.34
CA ASN A 355 -1.99 -13.78 -29.05
C ASN A 355 -1.59 -13.16 -30.40
N SER A 356 -2.46 -12.38 -31.04
CA SER A 356 -2.09 -11.56 -32.21
C SER A 356 -1.03 -10.51 -31.86
N LEU A 357 -1.14 -9.83 -30.71
CA LEU A 357 -0.09 -8.92 -30.22
C LEU A 357 1.23 -9.66 -30.00
N ILE A 358 1.18 -10.80 -29.34
CA ILE A 358 2.38 -11.60 -29.07
C ILE A 358 3.05 -12.03 -30.38
N LYS A 359 2.27 -12.38 -31.41
CA LYS A 359 2.80 -12.70 -32.74
C LYS A 359 3.48 -11.49 -33.39
N GLU A 360 2.86 -10.31 -33.35
CA GLU A 360 3.46 -9.08 -33.87
C GLU A 360 4.79 -8.74 -33.18
N ILE A 361 4.82 -8.86 -31.84
CA ILE A 361 6.01 -8.67 -31.02
C ILE A 361 7.13 -9.63 -31.43
N LYS A 362 6.81 -10.91 -31.63
CA LYS A 362 7.79 -11.91 -32.10
C LYS A 362 8.35 -11.57 -33.47
N THR A 363 7.50 -11.12 -34.41
CA THR A 363 7.93 -10.76 -35.76
C THR A 363 8.90 -9.58 -35.78
N LYS A 364 8.75 -8.63 -34.85
CA LYS A 364 9.70 -7.51 -34.67
C LYS A 364 11.06 -7.95 -34.12
N GLY A 365 11.19 -9.19 -33.65
CA GLY A 365 12.45 -9.79 -33.21
C GLY A 365 12.93 -9.37 -31.82
N HIS A 366 12.20 -8.50 -31.11
CA HIS A 366 12.60 -8.04 -29.78
C HIS A 366 12.34 -9.13 -28.72
N THR A 367 13.40 -9.63 -28.09
CA THR A 367 13.35 -10.63 -27.02
C THR A 367 14.66 -10.67 -26.24
N VAL A 368 14.62 -11.30 -25.06
CA VAL A 368 15.78 -11.45 -24.17
C VAL A 368 16.50 -12.76 -24.46
N SER A 369 17.83 -12.71 -24.54
CA SER A 369 18.69 -13.90 -24.64
C SER A 369 19.75 -13.86 -23.54
N LYS A 370 19.86 -14.91 -22.74
CA LYS A 370 20.87 -15.02 -21.67
C LYS A 370 21.38 -16.46 -21.57
N GLY A 371 22.69 -16.64 -21.54
CA GLY A 371 23.33 -17.97 -21.41
C GLY A 371 22.94 -18.94 -22.54
N GLY A 372 22.84 -18.45 -23.79
CA GLY A 372 22.48 -19.27 -24.96
C GLY A 372 20.99 -19.63 -25.06
N LYS A 373 20.17 -19.31 -24.05
CA LYS A 373 18.71 -19.49 -24.09
C LYS A 373 18.02 -18.21 -24.53
N LYS A 374 17.04 -18.35 -25.43
CA LYS A 374 16.19 -17.26 -25.95
C LYS A 374 14.81 -17.32 -25.30
N LEU A 375 14.31 -16.19 -24.79
CA LEU A 375 12.96 -16.10 -24.25
C LEU A 375 11.93 -16.25 -25.38
N ASN A 376 10.95 -17.11 -25.17
CA ASN A 376 9.86 -17.35 -26.10
C ASN A 376 8.52 -17.36 -25.33
N ILE A 377 7.62 -16.46 -25.72
CA ILE A 377 6.25 -16.43 -25.23
C ILE A 377 5.42 -17.41 -26.05
N LEU A 378 4.97 -18.50 -25.45
CA LEU A 378 4.22 -19.55 -26.15
C LEU A 378 2.76 -19.12 -26.38
N TYR A 379 2.16 -18.54 -25.36
CA TYR A 379 0.74 -18.23 -25.31
C TYR A 379 0.47 -17.17 -24.23
N ALA A 380 -0.59 -16.38 -24.40
CA ALA A 380 -1.06 -15.43 -23.40
C ALA A 380 -2.58 -15.44 -23.25
N THR A 381 -3.07 -15.19 -22.04
CA THR A 381 -4.51 -15.05 -21.74
C THR A 381 -4.75 -14.02 -20.62
N GLN A 382 -5.95 -13.46 -20.53
CA GLN A 382 -6.36 -12.60 -19.42
C GLN A 382 -7.08 -13.45 -18.35
N VAL A 383 -6.63 -13.34 -17.10
CA VAL A 383 -7.13 -14.14 -15.97
C VAL A 383 -7.92 -13.33 -14.94
N LYS A 384 -7.81 -11.99 -14.96
CA LYS A 384 -8.59 -11.09 -14.11
C LYS A 384 -8.98 -9.84 -14.91
N LYS A 385 -10.19 -9.33 -14.66
CA LYS A 385 -10.67 -8.06 -15.21
C LYS A 385 -10.14 -6.87 -14.40
N GLY A 386 -10.45 -6.75 -13.11
CA GLY A 386 -10.02 -5.63 -12.26
C GLY A 386 -9.00 -6.01 -11.16
N PRO A 387 -7.73 -5.56 -11.20
CA PRO A 387 -7.08 -4.94 -12.35
C PRO A 387 -6.81 -5.97 -13.47
N PRO A 388 -6.65 -5.52 -14.73
CA PRO A 388 -6.37 -6.40 -15.85
C PRO A 388 -5.10 -7.20 -15.62
N THR A 389 -5.26 -8.52 -15.48
CA THR A 389 -4.15 -9.42 -15.21
C THR A 389 -3.96 -10.38 -16.38
N PHE A 390 -2.81 -10.30 -17.03
CA PHE A 390 -2.45 -11.17 -18.15
C PHE A 390 -1.45 -12.22 -17.70
N LEU A 391 -1.77 -13.49 -17.99
CA LEU A 391 -0.89 -14.63 -17.79
C LEU A 391 -0.21 -14.99 -19.11
N LEU A 392 1.12 -14.89 -19.14
CA LEU A 392 1.95 -15.24 -20.27
C LEU A 392 2.70 -16.54 -19.97
N PHE A 393 2.51 -17.55 -20.82
CA PHE A 393 3.26 -18.79 -20.76
C PHE A 393 4.55 -18.63 -21.54
N VAL A 394 5.67 -18.83 -20.86
CA VAL A 394 7.02 -18.69 -21.42
C VAL A 394 7.79 -19.98 -21.23
N ASN A 395 8.85 -20.15 -22.02
CA ASN A 395 9.77 -21.28 -21.84
C ASN A 395 10.57 -21.18 -20.55
N GLU A 396 11.06 -20.00 -20.19
CA GLU A 396 11.88 -19.80 -18.98
C GLU A 396 11.51 -18.46 -18.31
N PRO A 397 10.71 -18.48 -17.24
CA PRO A 397 10.27 -17.25 -16.54
C PRO A 397 11.42 -16.40 -16.02
N LYS A 398 12.55 -17.02 -15.62
CA LYS A 398 13.73 -16.32 -15.10
C LYS A 398 14.44 -15.44 -16.14
N LEU A 399 14.13 -15.61 -17.43
CA LEU A 399 14.67 -14.75 -18.50
C LEU A 399 13.89 -13.46 -18.70
N VAL A 400 12.72 -13.32 -18.07
CA VAL A 400 11.89 -12.12 -18.21
C VAL A 400 12.47 -11.03 -17.32
N ASP A 401 13.28 -10.15 -17.91
CA ASP A 401 13.78 -8.98 -17.21
C ASP A 401 12.73 -7.84 -17.19
N MET A 402 13.04 -6.84 -16.37
CA MET A 402 12.23 -5.64 -16.19
C MET A 402 12.03 -4.84 -17.48
N TYR A 403 13.03 -4.80 -18.38
CA TYR A 403 12.94 -4.07 -19.64
C TYR A 403 11.95 -4.75 -20.59
N TYR A 404 12.01 -6.07 -20.68
CA TYR A 404 11.08 -6.85 -21.48
C TYR A 404 9.65 -6.77 -20.94
N ARG A 405 9.48 -6.79 -19.61
CA ARG A 405 8.18 -6.55 -18.97
C ARG A 405 7.60 -5.19 -19.36
N ARG A 406 8.40 -4.12 -19.28
CA ARG A 406 7.99 -2.77 -19.72
C ARG A 406 7.64 -2.70 -21.20
N TYR A 407 8.43 -3.38 -22.03
CA TYR A 407 8.17 -3.48 -23.46
C TYR A 407 6.82 -4.15 -23.76
N LEU A 408 6.51 -5.27 -23.08
CA LEU A 408 5.21 -5.95 -23.20
C LEU A 408 4.06 -5.06 -22.73
N LEU A 409 4.21 -4.41 -21.57
CA LEU A 409 3.21 -3.47 -21.04
C LEU A 409 2.92 -2.33 -22.03
N SER A 410 3.97 -1.74 -22.61
CA SER A 410 3.85 -0.70 -23.63
C SER A 410 3.11 -1.20 -24.87
N GLY A 411 3.44 -2.42 -25.34
CA GLY A 411 2.73 -3.05 -26.45
C GLY A 411 1.24 -3.28 -26.17
N ILE A 412 0.89 -3.79 -24.98
CA ILE A 412 -0.49 -4.01 -24.55
C ILE A 412 -1.24 -2.68 -24.49
N ARG A 413 -0.67 -1.65 -23.86
CA ARG A 413 -1.29 -0.32 -23.78
C ARG A 413 -1.50 0.31 -25.16
N LYS A 414 -0.50 0.21 -26.03
CA LYS A 414 -0.59 0.75 -27.40
C LYS A 414 -1.71 0.10 -28.21
N MET A 415 -1.95 -1.19 -28.05
CA MET A 415 -2.95 -1.91 -28.84
C MET A 415 -4.36 -1.85 -28.23
N PHE A 416 -4.48 -1.80 -26.90
CA PHE A 416 -5.75 -2.01 -26.20
C PHE A 416 -6.21 -0.85 -25.30
N GLY A 417 -5.34 0.14 -25.02
CA GLY A 417 -5.65 1.26 -24.13
C GLY A 417 -5.20 1.04 -22.69
N PHE A 418 -6.15 0.96 -21.75
CA PHE A 418 -5.96 0.91 -20.29
C PHE A 418 -5.51 2.23 -19.66
N LYS A 419 -6.00 3.36 -20.17
CA LYS A 419 -5.74 4.67 -19.55
C LYS A 419 -6.29 4.68 -18.11
N GLY A 420 -5.50 5.15 -17.16
CA GLY A 420 -5.85 5.17 -15.74
C GLY A 420 -5.69 3.84 -14.99
N VAL A 421 -5.42 2.74 -15.69
CA VAL A 421 -5.50 1.39 -15.12
C VAL A 421 -4.13 0.73 -15.07
N PRO A 422 -3.68 0.19 -13.91
CA PRO A 422 -2.50 -0.65 -13.84
C PRO A 422 -2.75 -2.00 -14.52
N ILE A 423 -1.73 -2.52 -15.22
CA ILE A 423 -1.79 -3.83 -15.86
C ILE A 423 -0.84 -4.77 -15.10
N LYS A 424 -1.35 -5.92 -14.65
CA LYS A 424 -0.55 -6.95 -13.98
C LYS A 424 -0.13 -8.01 -15.02
N LEU A 425 1.18 -8.28 -15.12
CA LEU A 425 1.71 -9.37 -15.94
C LEU A 425 2.20 -10.50 -15.03
N ARG A 426 1.74 -11.72 -15.30
CA ARG A 426 2.24 -12.94 -14.65
C ARG A 426 2.89 -13.82 -15.70
N PHE A 427 4.05 -14.39 -15.36
CA PHE A 427 4.79 -15.26 -16.25
C PHE A 427 4.84 -16.66 -15.64
N ARG A 428 4.52 -17.68 -16.44
CA ARG A 428 4.55 -19.08 -16.00
C ARG A 428 5.36 -19.92 -16.98
N GLY A 429 6.23 -20.76 -16.43
CA GLY A 429 6.94 -21.78 -17.20
C GLY A 429 5.95 -22.85 -17.65
N LYS A 430 6.00 -23.24 -18.91
CA LYS A 430 5.29 -24.44 -19.33
C LYS A 430 6.13 -25.65 -18.88
N ASN A 431 5.58 -26.47 -17.99
CA ASN A 431 6.17 -27.77 -17.64
C ASN A 431 6.32 -28.63 -18.90
#